data_AF-X1T0F0-F1
#
_entry.id   AF-X1T0F0-F1
#
_cell.length_a   1.000
_cell.length_b   1.000
_cell.length_c   1.000
_cell.angle_alpha   90.00
_cell.angle_beta   90.00
_cell.angle_gamma   90.00
#
_symmetry.space_group_name_H-M   'P 1'
#
loop_
_entity.id
_entity.type
_entity.pdbx_description
1 polymer ?
#
loop_
_entity_poly.entity_id
_entity_poly.type
_entity_poly.pdbx_seq_one_letter_code
_entity_poly.pdbx_strand_id
1 'polypeptide(L)'
;AEILIVAVGKANLVKGEWVKEGAIVIDVGINRVEGKIVGDVEFEVAKERASFITPVPGGVGPVTTAMLLKNTVEAAKLQAK
;
A
#
# COMPACT_ATOMS: atom_id res chain seq x y z
N ALA A 1 -7.50 8.84 11.71
CA ALA A 1 -6.12 9.30 11.44
C ALA A 1 -6.11 10.15 10.17
N GLU A 2 -5.22 11.12 10.06
CA GLU A 2 -5.02 11.89 8.82
C GLU A 2 -4.32 11.07 7.73
N ILE A 3 -3.38 10.22 8.13
CA ILE A 3 -2.73 9.24 7.27
C ILE A 3 -2.94 7.86 7.89
N LEU A 4 -3.41 6.92 7.09
CA LEU A 4 -3.64 5.53 7.48
C LEU A 4 -2.74 4.63 6.64
N ILE A 5 -1.82 3.92 7.29
CA ILE A 5 -0.97 2.90 6.66
C ILE A 5 -1.47 1.53 7.13
N VAL A 6 -1.84 0.66 6.20
CA VAL A 6 -2.43 -0.65 6.49
C VAL A 6 -1.52 -1.75 5.97
N ALA A 7 -1.16 -2.69 6.85
CA ALA A 7 -0.23 -3.79 6.56
C ALA A 7 -0.55 -5.02 7.44
N VAL A 8 -1.82 -5.36 7.57
CA VAL A 8 -2.33 -6.43 8.45
C VAL A 8 -2.29 -7.81 7.78
N GLY A 9 -2.23 -7.87 6.44
CA GLY A 9 -2.16 -9.14 5.70
C GLY A 9 -3.46 -9.94 5.76
N LYS A 10 -4.60 -9.24 5.72
CA LYS A 10 -5.93 -9.84 5.70
C LYS A 10 -6.85 -9.03 4.79
N ALA A 11 -7.30 -9.68 3.73
CA ALA A 11 -8.15 -9.07 2.70
C ALA A 11 -9.37 -8.35 3.32
N ASN A 12 -9.56 -7.08 2.94
CA ASN A 12 -10.74 -6.29 3.30
C ASN A 12 -11.03 -6.23 4.81
N LEU A 13 -10.00 -6.35 5.66
CA LEU A 13 -10.15 -6.22 7.11
C LEU A 13 -10.54 -4.79 7.49
N VAL A 14 -9.88 -3.80 6.88
CA VAL A 14 -10.16 -2.39 7.14
C VAL A 14 -11.37 -1.97 6.31
N LYS A 15 -12.48 -1.72 7.00
CA LYS A 15 -13.72 -1.25 6.37
C LYS A 15 -13.58 0.18 5.90
N GLY A 16 -14.11 0.49 4.73
CA GLY A 16 -14.00 1.82 4.15
C GLY A 16 -14.65 2.90 5.02
N GLU A 17 -15.74 2.56 5.72
CA GLU A 17 -16.43 3.44 6.66
C GLU A 17 -15.59 3.87 7.87
N TRP A 18 -14.54 3.10 8.21
CA TRP A 18 -13.61 3.45 9.31
C TRP A 18 -12.61 4.53 8.88
N VAL A 19 -12.47 4.78 7.58
CA VAL A 19 -11.59 5.82 7.04
C VAL A 19 -12.17 7.18 7.38
N LYS A 20 -11.32 8.06 7.94
CA LYS A 20 -11.67 9.46 8.20
C LYS A 20 -11.81 10.19 6.85
N GLU A 21 -12.86 11.01 6.72
CA GLU A 21 -13.07 11.84 5.54
C GLU A 21 -11.83 12.72 5.25
N GLY A 22 -11.37 12.72 4.01
CA GLY A 22 -10.18 13.43 3.55
C GLY A 22 -8.84 12.79 3.96
N ALA A 23 -8.82 11.62 4.59
CA ALA A 23 -7.57 10.95 4.98
C ALA A 23 -6.79 10.41 3.76
N ILE A 24 -5.47 10.28 3.91
CA ILE A 24 -4.61 9.58 2.95
C ILE A 24 -4.48 8.12 3.39
N VAL A 25 -4.70 7.19 2.48
CA VAL A 25 -4.63 5.75 2.75
C VAL A 25 -3.52 5.11 1.93
N ILE A 26 -2.60 4.43 2.61
CA ILE A 26 -1.53 3.62 2.01
C ILE A 26 -1.79 2.17 2.39
N ASP A 27 -2.26 1.40 1.42
CA ASP A 27 -2.51 -0.03 1.55
C ASP A 27 -1.27 -0.81 1.09
N VAL A 28 -0.55 -1.35 2.07
CA VAL A 28 0.65 -2.19 1.88
C VAL A 28 0.26 -3.67 1.79
N GLY A 29 -0.97 -4.02 2.19
CA GLY A 29 -1.47 -5.38 2.23
C GLY A 29 -1.45 -6.04 0.85
N ILE A 30 -1.08 -7.32 0.83
CA ILE A 30 -1.16 -8.14 -0.37
C ILE A 30 -1.88 -9.44 0.01
N ASN A 31 -3.07 -9.61 -0.54
CA ASN A 31 -3.90 -10.78 -0.35
C ASN A 31 -4.32 -11.35 -1.70
N ARG A 32 -4.71 -12.64 -1.72
CA ARG A 32 -5.31 -13.28 -2.89
C ARG A 32 -6.72 -13.74 -2.56
N VAL A 33 -7.68 -13.26 -3.33
CA VAL A 33 -9.09 -13.64 -3.24
C VAL A 33 -9.56 -13.97 -4.64
N GLU A 34 -10.09 -15.18 -4.85
CA GLU A 34 -10.61 -15.62 -6.16
C GLU A 34 -9.63 -15.40 -7.34
N GLY A 35 -8.33 -15.59 -7.09
CA GLY A 35 -7.27 -15.39 -8.09
C GLY A 35 -6.90 -13.93 -8.36
N LYS A 36 -7.57 -12.96 -7.73
CA LYS A 36 -7.23 -11.53 -7.82
C LYS A 36 -6.35 -11.11 -6.64
N ILE A 37 -5.44 -10.18 -6.90
CA ILE A 37 -4.63 -9.53 -5.87
C ILE A 37 -5.45 -8.35 -5.33
N VAL A 38 -5.62 -8.31 -4.00
CA VAL A 38 -6.36 -7.27 -3.29
C VAL A 38 -5.61 -6.81 -2.05
N GLY A 39 -5.90 -5.60 -1.59
CA GLY A 39 -5.31 -5.01 -0.40
C GLY A 39 -5.96 -5.47 0.90
N ASP A 40 -5.58 -4.83 2.00
CA ASP A 40 -6.20 -5.02 3.31
C ASP A 40 -7.45 -4.14 3.51
N VAL A 41 -7.64 -3.13 2.66
CA VAL A 41 -8.72 -2.15 2.74
C VAL A 41 -9.81 -2.47 1.72
N GLU A 42 -11.07 -2.25 2.10
CA GLU A 42 -12.21 -2.22 1.17
C GLU A 42 -12.10 -1.00 0.23
N PHE A 43 -11.36 -1.18 -0.86
CA PHE A 43 -10.91 -0.09 -1.73
C PHE A 43 -12.04 0.81 -2.25
N GLU A 44 -13.12 0.25 -2.78
CA GLU A 44 -14.20 1.05 -3.38
C GLU A 44 -14.88 1.98 -2.36
N VAL A 45 -15.17 1.49 -1.15
CA VAL A 45 -15.79 2.31 -0.10
C VAL A 45 -14.80 3.31 0.48
N ALA A 46 -13.54 2.90 0.68
CA ALA A 46 -12.50 3.77 1.21
C ALA A 46 -12.14 4.92 0.26
N LYS A 47 -12.18 4.67 -1.06
CA LYS A 47 -11.87 5.65 -2.11
C LYS A 47 -12.83 6.85 -2.11
N GLU A 48 -14.09 6.65 -1.77
CA GLU A 48 -15.08 7.73 -1.70
C GLU A 48 -14.84 8.69 -0.52
N ARG A 49 -14.07 8.26 0.49
CA ARG A 49 -13.79 9.02 1.72
C ARG A 49 -12.37 9.55 1.79
N ALA A 50 -11.42 8.82 1.20
CA ALA A 50 -10.00 9.17 1.21
C ALA A 50 -9.71 10.30 0.22
N SER A 51 -8.84 11.25 0.60
CA SER A 51 -8.33 12.24 -0.36
C SER A 51 -7.37 11.61 -1.38
N PHE A 52 -6.60 10.61 -0.93
CA PHE A 52 -5.75 9.77 -1.76
C PHE A 52 -5.74 8.34 -1.22
N ILE A 53 -5.74 7.35 -2.10
CA ILE A 53 -5.64 5.94 -1.74
C ILE A 53 -4.77 5.20 -2.75
N THR A 54 -3.86 4.34 -2.28
CA THR A 54 -3.04 3.50 -3.16
C THR A 54 -3.83 2.30 -3.68
N PRO A 55 -3.80 2.00 -4.99
CA PRO A 55 -4.43 0.80 -5.52
C PRO A 55 -3.61 -0.45 -5.17
N VAL A 56 -4.31 -1.58 -5.02
CA VAL A 56 -3.68 -2.89 -4.89
C VAL A 56 -4.29 -3.82 -5.95
N PRO A 57 -3.51 -4.28 -6.95
CA PRO A 57 -2.09 -4.01 -7.19
C PRO A 57 -1.81 -2.59 -7.76
N GLY A 58 -0.53 -2.20 -7.76
CA GLY A 58 -0.04 -1.00 -8.45
C GLY A 58 0.42 0.16 -7.55
N GLY A 59 0.15 0.10 -6.26
CA GLY A 59 0.57 1.10 -5.28
C GLY A 59 1.96 0.83 -4.70
N VAL A 60 2.00 0.26 -3.50
CA VAL A 60 3.26 0.12 -2.72
C VAL A 60 4.24 -0.88 -3.34
N GLY A 61 3.74 -1.95 -3.97
CA GLY A 61 4.57 -3.02 -4.55
C GLY A 61 5.67 -2.53 -5.51
N PRO A 62 5.34 -1.80 -6.58
CA PRO A 62 6.34 -1.24 -7.51
C PRO A 62 7.37 -0.33 -6.83
N VAL A 63 6.97 0.45 -5.83
CA VAL A 63 7.88 1.32 -5.06
C VAL A 63 8.85 0.49 -4.23
N THR A 64 8.41 -0.60 -3.62
CA THR A 64 9.28 -1.53 -2.87
C THR A 64 10.39 -2.10 -3.76
N THR A 65 10.06 -2.53 -4.98
CA THR A 65 11.07 -3.02 -5.94
C THR A 65 12.07 -1.92 -6.32
N ALA A 66 11.59 -0.70 -6.60
CA ALA A 66 12.47 0.42 -6.91
C ALA A 66 13.41 0.77 -5.74
N MET A 67 12.91 0.72 -4.51
CA MET A 67 13.72 0.98 -3.30
C MET A 67 14.77 -0.08 -3.06
N LEU A 68 14.46 -1.35 -3.32
CA LEU A 68 15.47 -2.42 -3.29
C LEU A 68 16.62 -2.11 -4.25
N LEU A 69 16.31 -1.81 -5.52
CA LEU A 69 17.33 -1.51 -6.53
C LEU A 69 18.15 -0.26 -6.18
N LYS A 70 17.48 0.80 -5.69
CA LYS A 70 18.16 2.01 -5.22
C LYS A 70 19.17 1.67 -4.12
N ASN A 71 18.76 0.89 -3.12
CA ASN A 71 19.63 0.49 -2.01
C ASN A 71 20.77 -0.41 -2.49
N THR A 72 20.54 -1.28 -3.47
CA THR A 72 21.59 -2.10 -4.09
C THR A 72 22.64 -1.24 -4.80
N VAL A 73 22.22 -0.24 -5.58
CA VAL A 73 23.16 0.69 -6.25
C VAL A 73 23.95 1.49 -5.23
N GLU A 74 23.31 1.94 -4.15
CA GLU A 74 23.97 2.67 -3.07
C GLU A 74 25.01 1.81 -2.35
N ALA A 75 24.69 0.55 -2.04
CA ALA A 75 25.63 -0.41 -1.45
C ALA A 75 26.84 -0.67 -2.37
N ALA A 76 26.62 -0.83 -3.69
CA ALA A 76 27.70 -1.04 -4.64
C ALA A 76 28.66 0.17 -4.71
N LYS A 77 28.13 1.40 -4.67
CA LYS A 77 28.94 2.62 -4.63
C LYS A 77 29.77 2.74 -3.35
N LEU A 78 29.24 2.28 -2.21
CA LEU A 78 29.95 2.29 -0.94
C LEU A 78 31.10 1.27 -0.91
N GLN A 79 30.93 0.10 -1.54
CA GLN A 79 31.95 -0.95 -1.61
C GLN A 79 33.07 -0.63 -2.62
N ALA A 80 32.79 0.20 -3.62
CA ALA A 80 33.77 0.60 -4.63
C ALA A 80 34.70 1.75 -4.17
N LYS A 81 34.52 2.26 -2.95
CA LYS A 81 35.43 3.20 -2.28
C LYS A 81 36.42 2.43 -1.41
#